data_AF-A0A0U5CXW3-F1
#
_entry.id   AF-A0A0U5CXW3-F1
#
_cell.length_a   1.000
_cell.length_b   1.000
_cell.length_c   1.000
_cell.angle_alpha   90.00
_cell.angle_beta   90.00
_cell.angle_gamma   90.00
#
_symmetry.space_group_name_H-M   'P 1'
#
loop_
_entity.id
_entity.type
_entity.pdbx_description
1 polymer ?
#
loop_
_entity_poly.entity_id
_entity_poly.type
_entity_poly.pdbx_seq_one_letter_code
_entity_poly.pdbx_strand_id
1 'polypeptide(L)'
;MTQMKVQDREYYAAGIAIIVLGFGISLTVWWFWGRLPNQSRAMLVASSLGATGTLILAGATLISIRQQTATVEKIQREREKPLVIDEIVQVLDYAIEGCEDNIRAYEKEDLQWNWVLIDGPQNHYTAGRVSGVINQSPDSAALYRLKNADENLWNELVEYEELIENLADLGDEAAEKIRPRIKEFVEEEEIKDPRGEYPDIDTLVYGAVKRSNEFGENSELYEVWESYGDEFCQTAREEAGIELEKIERGEENLVNRSKDLLEALRDRKVSLRREYGISQRELDEADIAGSIQLQS
;
A
#
# COMPACT_ATOMS: atom_id res chain seq x y z
N MET A 1 -0.49 -6.15 -22.10
CA MET A 1 -0.80 -6.13 -23.56
C MET A 1 -0.64 -7.48 -24.26
N THR A 2 -0.51 -8.59 -23.50
CA THR A 2 -0.21 -9.93 -24.04
C THR A 2 -1.42 -10.88 -24.01
N GLN A 3 -2.44 -10.60 -23.17
CA GLN A 3 -3.65 -11.42 -23.05
C GLN A 3 -4.61 -11.29 -24.24
N MET A 4 -4.68 -10.12 -24.91
CA MET A 4 -5.49 -9.96 -26.14
C MET A 4 -5.05 -10.91 -27.27
N LYS A 5 -3.73 -11.16 -27.40
CA LYS A 5 -3.19 -12.03 -28.46
C LYS A 5 -3.50 -13.52 -28.26
N VAL A 6 -3.77 -13.95 -27.03
CA VAL A 6 -4.13 -15.35 -26.74
C VAL A 6 -5.62 -15.57 -27.02
N GLN A 7 -6.46 -14.62 -26.65
CA GLN A 7 -7.90 -14.67 -26.89
C GLN A 7 -8.23 -14.68 -28.39
N ASP A 8 -7.56 -13.82 -29.18
CA ASP A 8 -7.71 -13.82 -30.64
C ASP A 8 -7.28 -15.15 -31.25
N ARG A 9 -6.17 -15.76 -30.79
CA ARG A 9 -5.69 -17.06 -31.28
C ARG A 9 -6.68 -18.19 -31.04
N GLU A 10 -7.38 -18.21 -29.91
CA GLU A 10 -8.41 -19.22 -29.64
C GLU A 10 -9.65 -19.03 -30.52
N TYR A 11 -10.08 -17.79 -30.76
CA TYR A 11 -11.18 -17.51 -31.70
C TYR A 11 -10.81 -17.88 -33.13
N TYR A 12 -9.58 -17.60 -33.56
CA TYR A 12 -9.08 -18.04 -34.86
C TYR A 12 -8.98 -19.56 -34.94
N ALA A 13 -8.49 -20.24 -33.90
CA ALA A 13 -8.39 -21.70 -33.88
C ALA A 13 -9.77 -22.39 -33.92
N ALA A 14 -10.75 -21.89 -33.16
CA ALA A 14 -12.13 -22.39 -33.20
C ALA A 14 -12.80 -22.12 -34.56
N GLY A 15 -12.61 -20.91 -35.12
CA GLY A 15 -13.10 -20.56 -36.46
C GLY A 15 -12.47 -21.43 -37.55
N ILE A 16 -11.16 -21.66 -37.49
CA ILE A 16 -10.43 -22.54 -38.42
C ILE A 16 -10.91 -23.99 -38.25
N ALA A 17 -11.13 -24.48 -37.03
CA ALA A 17 -11.62 -25.83 -36.79
C ALA A 17 -13.02 -26.04 -37.42
N ILE A 18 -13.92 -25.06 -37.30
CA ILE A 18 -15.25 -25.09 -37.93
C ILE A 18 -15.13 -25.09 -39.46
N ILE A 19 -14.24 -24.26 -40.02
CA ILE A 19 -13.98 -24.21 -41.46
C ILE A 19 -13.42 -25.54 -41.97
N VAL A 20 -12.45 -26.13 -41.26
CA VAL A 20 -11.82 -27.41 -41.62
C VAL A 20 -12.84 -28.55 -41.53
N LEU A 21 -13.68 -28.58 -40.49
CA LEU A 21 -14.77 -29.56 -40.38
C LEU A 21 -15.79 -29.39 -41.50
N GLY A 22 -16.23 -28.16 -41.78
CA GLY A 22 -17.17 -27.88 -42.86
C GLY A 22 -16.61 -28.25 -44.24
N PHE A 23 -15.32 -28.00 -44.46
CA PHE A 23 -14.62 -28.36 -45.71
C PHE A 23 -14.44 -29.88 -45.83
N GLY A 24 -14.10 -30.57 -44.74
CA GLY A 24 -13.99 -32.04 -44.70
C GLY A 24 -15.32 -32.75 -44.96
N ILE A 25 -16.41 -32.24 -44.38
CA ILE A 25 -17.78 -32.72 -44.64
C ILE A 25 -18.16 -32.46 -46.11
N SER A 26 -17.84 -31.28 -46.64
CA SER A 26 -18.13 -30.94 -48.04
C SER A 26 -17.35 -31.82 -49.03
N LEU A 27 -16.07 -32.10 -48.75
CA LEU A 27 -15.22 -33.00 -49.54
C LEU A 27 -15.71 -34.44 -49.52
N THR A 28 -16.11 -34.95 -48.36
CA THR A 28 -16.65 -36.31 -48.24
C THR A 28 -17.99 -36.44 -48.94
N VAL A 29 -18.88 -35.45 -48.79
CA VAL A 29 -20.16 -35.39 -49.53
C VAL A 29 -19.92 -35.35 -51.04
N TRP A 30 -18.99 -34.51 -51.52
CA TRP A 30 -18.64 -34.41 -52.94
C TRP A 30 -18.06 -35.72 -53.50
N TRP A 31 -17.12 -36.35 -52.77
CA TRP A 31 -16.49 -37.61 -53.18
C TRP A 31 -17.49 -38.78 -53.26
N PHE A 32 -18.47 -38.83 -52.36
CA PHE A 32 -19.50 -39.87 -52.36
C PHE A 32 -20.69 -39.60 -53.28
N TRP A 33 -20.90 -38.36 -53.73
CA TRP A 33 -22.05 -37.96 -54.55
C TRP A 33 -22.14 -38.72 -55.88
N GLY A 34 -20.99 -39.08 -56.48
CA GLY A 34 -20.91 -39.84 -57.72
C GLY A 34 -21.06 -41.36 -57.59
N ARG A 35 -20.94 -41.92 -56.37
CA ARG A 35 -20.81 -43.37 -56.15
C ARG A 35 -21.96 -44.04 -55.40
N LEU A 36 -22.92 -43.28 -54.85
CA LEU A 36 -23.97 -43.84 -54.00
C LEU A 36 -25.35 -43.95 -54.68
N PRO A 37 -26.14 -44.99 -54.37
CA PRO A 37 -27.55 -45.10 -54.77
C PRO A 37 -28.39 -43.96 -54.20
N ASN A 38 -29.46 -43.57 -54.89
CA ASN A 38 -30.31 -42.42 -54.51
C ASN A 38 -30.86 -42.49 -53.07
N GLN A 39 -31.13 -43.70 -52.54
CA GLN A 39 -31.59 -43.88 -51.16
C GLN A 39 -30.51 -43.57 -50.11
N SER A 40 -29.25 -43.90 -50.37
CA SER A 40 -28.13 -43.65 -49.44
C SER A 40 -27.72 -42.17 -49.40
N ARG A 41 -27.97 -41.43 -50.49
CA ARG A 41 -27.73 -39.97 -50.54
C ARG A 41 -28.65 -39.21 -49.60
N ALA A 42 -29.93 -39.55 -49.56
CA ALA A 42 -30.88 -38.92 -48.65
C ALA A 42 -30.50 -39.16 -47.17
N MET A 43 -30.04 -40.36 -46.84
CA MET A 43 -29.62 -40.72 -45.48
C MET A 43 -28.34 -39.99 -45.04
N LEU A 44 -27.37 -39.81 -45.96
CA LEU A 44 -26.16 -39.00 -45.72
C LEU A 44 -26.44 -37.51 -45.58
N VAL A 45 -27.36 -36.96 -46.39
CA VAL A 45 -27.79 -35.57 -46.25
C VAL A 45 -28.52 -35.38 -44.93
N ALA A 46 -29.38 -36.31 -44.53
CA ALA A 46 -30.08 -36.24 -43.25
C ALA A 46 -29.12 -36.34 -42.04
N SER A 47 -28.15 -37.27 -42.07
CA SER A 47 -27.18 -37.44 -40.99
C SER A 47 -26.17 -36.29 -40.91
N SER A 48 -25.73 -35.75 -42.05
CA SER A 48 -24.86 -34.56 -42.08
C SER A 48 -25.59 -33.30 -41.62
N LEU A 49 -26.87 -33.11 -41.97
CA LEU A 49 -27.68 -32.01 -41.42
C LEU A 49 -27.81 -32.14 -39.90
N GLY A 50 -28.10 -33.34 -39.40
CA GLY A 50 -28.21 -33.62 -37.97
C GLY A 50 -26.91 -33.34 -37.22
N ALA A 51 -25.78 -33.84 -37.73
CA ALA A 51 -24.46 -33.62 -37.12
C ALA A 51 -24.05 -32.14 -37.15
N THR A 52 -24.34 -31.42 -38.24
CA THR A 52 -24.08 -29.98 -38.36
C THR A 52 -24.95 -29.19 -37.39
N GLY A 53 -26.24 -29.54 -37.26
CA GLY A 53 -27.15 -28.93 -36.28
C GLY A 53 -26.64 -29.07 -34.84
N THR A 54 -26.17 -30.27 -34.47
CA THR A 54 -25.58 -30.52 -33.14
C THR A 54 -24.29 -29.73 -32.92
N LEU A 55 -23.42 -29.62 -33.92
CA LEU A 55 -22.18 -28.83 -33.83
C LEU A 55 -22.46 -27.33 -33.65
N ILE A 56 -23.43 -26.78 -34.39
CA ILE A 56 -23.85 -25.38 -34.25
C ILE A 56 -24.43 -25.16 -32.85
N LEU A 57 -25.28 -26.07 -32.36
CA LEU A 57 -25.85 -25.97 -31.02
C LEU A 57 -24.79 -26.07 -29.91
N ALA A 58 -23.81 -26.96 -30.05
CA ALA A 58 -22.70 -27.08 -29.12
C ALA A 58 -21.82 -25.81 -29.12
N GLY A 59 -21.53 -25.25 -30.30
CA GLY A 59 -20.83 -23.98 -30.44
C GLY A 59 -21.59 -22.82 -29.80
N ALA A 60 -22.90 -22.72 -30.06
CA ALA A 60 -23.76 -21.72 -29.46
C ALA A 60 -23.82 -21.84 -27.93
N THR A 61 -23.91 -23.05 -27.40
CA THR A 61 -23.89 -23.32 -25.95
C THR A 61 -22.55 -22.90 -25.32
N LEU A 62 -21.42 -23.22 -25.94
CA LEU A 62 -20.10 -22.81 -25.46
C LEU A 62 -19.94 -21.27 -25.45
N ILE A 63 -20.42 -20.60 -26.50
CA ILE A 63 -20.44 -19.13 -26.56
C ILE A 63 -21.34 -18.58 -25.45
N SER A 64 -22.54 -19.14 -25.26
CA SER A 64 -23.48 -18.71 -24.24
C SER A 64 -22.94 -18.89 -22.81
N ILE A 65 -22.26 -20.01 -22.52
CA ILE A 65 -21.62 -20.24 -21.22
C ILE A 65 -20.51 -19.21 -21.00
N ARG A 66 -19.66 -18.97 -21.99
CA ARG A 66 -18.59 -17.96 -21.91
C ARG A 66 -19.15 -16.54 -21.74
N GLN A 67 -20.24 -16.21 -22.42
CA GLN A 67 -20.93 -14.92 -22.25
C GLN A 67 -21.53 -14.80 -20.85
N GLN A 68 -22.12 -15.87 -20.32
CA GLN A 68 -22.64 -15.89 -18.96
C GLN A 68 -21.54 -15.73 -17.92
N THR A 69 -20.42 -16.44 -18.03
CA THR A 69 -19.30 -16.28 -17.08
C THR A 69 -18.71 -14.87 -17.12
N ALA A 70 -18.50 -14.32 -18.32
CA ALA A 70 -18.01 -12.94 -18.46
C ALA A 70 -19.00 -11.91 -17.88
N THR A 71 -20.30 -12.15 -18.03
CA THR A 71 -21.35 -11.29 -17.45
C THR A 71 -21.37 -11.38 -15.92
N VAL A 72 -21.24 -12.59 -15.37
CA VAL A 72 -21.17 -12.81 -13.91
C VAL A 72 -19.93 -12.13 -13.32
N GLU A 73 -18.76 -12.32 -13.92
CA GLU A 73 -17.53 -11.64 -13.48
C GLU A 73 -17.66 -10.11 -13.54
N LYS A 74 -18.28 -9.59 -14.61
CA LYS A 74 -18.50 -8.15 -14.72
C LYS A 74 -19.44 -7.63 -13.64
N ILE A 75 -20.54 -8.34 -13.36
CA ILE A 75 -21.47 -7.98 -12.29
C ILE A 75 -20.81 -8.07 -10.92
N GLN A 76 -19.97 -9.08 -10.67
CA GLN A 76 -19.20 -9.19 -9.44
C GLN A 76 -18.23 -8.01 -9.28
N ARG A 77 -17.44 -7.71 -10.32
CA ARG A 77 -16.53 -6.55 -10.32
C ARG A 77 -17.28 -5.24 -10.10
N GLU A 78 -18.42 -5.02 -10.73
CA GLU A 78 -19.24 -3.82 -10.52
C GLU A 78 -19.77 -3.70 -9.09
N ARG A 79 -20.08 -4.82 -8.43
CA ARG A 79 -20.51 -4.84 -7.02
C ARG A 79 -19.37 -4.61 -6.04
N GLU A 80 -18.18 -5.12 -6.34
CA GLU A 80 -17.00 -4.99 -5.50
C GLU A 80 -16.26 -3.66 -5.72
N LYS A 81 -16.47 -3.00 -6.87
CA LYS A 81 -15.81 -1.76 -7.25
C LYS A 81 -15.85 -0.67 -6.17
N PRO A 82 -16.98 -0.40 -5.48
CA PRO A 82 -17.01 0.59 -4.40
C PRO A 82 -16.05 0.23 -3.25
N LEU A 83 -16.06 -1.03 -2.80
CA LEU A 83 -15.16 -1.52 -1.75
C LEU A 83 -13.68 -1.47 -2.17
N VAL A 84 -13.41 -1.65 -3.47
CA VAL A 84 -12.05 -1.52 -4.01
C VAL A 84 -11.61 -0.06 -4.04
N ILE A 85 -12.53 0.87 -4.36
CA ILE A 85 -12.25 2.30 -4.29
C ILE A 85 -11.95 2.71 -2.84
N ASP A 86 -12.74 2.21 -1.87
CA ASP A 86 -12.51 2.47 -0.46
C ASP A 86 -11.15 1.91 0.01
N GLU A 87 -10.75 0.70 -0.40
CA GLU A 87 -9.40 0.16 -0.13
C GLU A 87 -8.30 1.06 -0.71
N ILE A 88 -8.47 1.55 -1.94
CA ILE A 88 -7.47 2.43 -2.56
C ILE A 88 -7.36 3.75 -1.80
N VAL A 89 -8.47 4.44 -1.57
CA VAL A 89 -8.47 5.80 -1.03
C VAL A 89 -8.17 5.80 0.46
N GLN A 90 -8.75 4.87 1.23
CA GLN A 90 -8.69 4.91 2.69
C GLN A 90 -7.55 4.10 3.30
N VAL A 91 -7.01 3.13 2.55
CA VAL A 91 -5.89 2.30 3.03
C VAL A 91 -4.64 2.59 2.23
N LEU A 92 -4.66 2.33 0.91
CA LEU A 92 -3.45 2.38 0.10
C LEU A 92 -2.90 3.80 -0.05
N ASP A 93 -3.75 4.81 -0.21
CA ASP A 93 -3.29 6.19 -0.42
C ASP A 93 -2.71 6.80 0.85
N TYR A 94 -3.35 6.59 2.01
CA TYR A 94 -2.80 6.94 3.32
C TYR A 94 -1.47 6.21 3.60
N ALA A 95 -1.41 4.91 3.28
CA ALA A 95 -0.20 4.12 3.42
C ALA A 95 0.96 4.65 2.59
N ILE A 96 0.68 4.98 1.33
CA ILE A 96 1.65 5.54 0.39
C ILE A 96 2.15 6.90 0.90
N GLU A 97 1.25 7.78 1.34
CA GLU A 97 1.59 9.10 1.88
C GLU A 97 2.45 8.97 3.15
N GLY A 98 2.06 8.11 4.09
CA GLY A 98 2.82 7.85 5.31
C GLY A 98 4.24 7.34 5.03
N CYS A 99 4.41 6.39 4.10
CA CYS A 99 5.74 5.93 3.70
C CYS A 99 6.56 7.03 3.02
N GLU A 100 5.96 7.83 2.13
CA GLU A 100 6.63 8.94 1.46
C GLU A 100 7.09 10.02 2.44
N ASP A 101 6.25 10.34 3.43
CA ASP A 101 6.57 11.32 4.46
C ASP A 101 7.65 10.81 5.41
N ASN A 102 7.61 9.54 5.83
CA ASN A 102 8.67 8.94 6.64
C ASN A 102 10.03 8.95 5.91
N ILE A 103 10.06 8.59 4.61
CA ILE A 103 11.27 8.67 3.79
C ILE A 103 11.78 10.12 3.72
N ARG A 104 10.89 11.06 3.40
CA ARG A 104 11.24 12.47 3.25
C ARG A 104 11.74 13.09 4.56
N ALA A 105 11.13 12.72 5.69
CA ALA A 105 11.51 13.21 7.01
C ALA A 105 12.90 12.71 7.39
N TYR A 106 13.21 11.43 7.11
CA TYR A 106 14.55 10.89 7.31
C TYR A 106 15.60 11.57 6.43
N GLU A 107 15.32 11.75 5.13
CA GLU A 107 16.24 12.41 4.19
C GLU A 107 16.56 13.86 4.54
N LYS A 108 15.67 14.52 5.28
CA LYS A 108 15.84 15.91 5.76
C LYS A 108 16.37 16.00 7.19
N GLU A 109 16.70 14.87 7.83
CA GLU A 109 17.07 14.81 9.26
C GLU A 109 15.99 15.41 10.20
N ASP A 110 14.71 15.41 9.76
CA ASP A 110 13.57 16.01 10.47
C ASP A 110 12.52 14.95 10.85
N LEU A 111 12.99 13.74 11.15
CA LEU A 111 12.11 12.65 11.52
C LEU A 111 11.67 12.83 12.97
N GLN A 112 10.44 13.28 13.19
CA GLN A 112 9.93 13.58 14.52
C GLN A 112 9.21 12.38 15.12
N TRP A 113 9.78 11.88 16.20
CA TRP A 113 9.16 10.83 17.01
C TRP A 113 8.52 11.45 18.24
N ASN A 114 7.40 10.88 18.68
CA ASN A 114 6.72 11.31 19.90
C ASN A 114 7.31 10.66 21.17
N TRP A 115 8.63 10.49 21.26
CA TRP A 115 9.28 9.85 22.42
C TRP A 115 9.14 10.66 23.72
N VAL A 116 8.93 11.95 23.54
CA VAL A 116 8.68 12.89 24.62
C VAL A 116 7.51 13.72 24.16
N LEU A 117 6.39 13.66 24.88
CA LEU A 117 5.26 14.55 24.67
C LEU A 117 5.75 15.98 24.95
N ILE A 118 6.29 16.65 23.92
CA ILE A 118 6.53 18.09 23.95
C ILE A 118 5.14 18.73 23.88
N ASP A 119 4.50 18.88 25.03
CA ASP A 119 3.24 19.58 25.19
C ASP A 119 3.53 21.10 25.18
N GLY A 120 3.97 21.57 24.01
CA GLY A 120 4.25 22.97 23.72
C GLY A 120 3.08 23.61 22.94
N PRO A 121 2.55 24.78 23.34
CA PRO A 121 1.30 25.33 22.80
C PRO A 121 1.39 25.89 21.37
N GLN A 122 2.45 25.68 20.59
CA GLN A 122 2.60 26.29 19.26
C GLN A 122 3.29 25.43 18.18
N ASN A 123 3.32 24.10 18.28
CA ASN A 123 3.70 23.30 17.11
C ASN A 123 2.48 23.01 16.21
N HIS A 124 2.05 24.06 15.51
CA HIS A 124 1.38 23.96 14.21
C HIS A 124 2.36 23.58 13.09
N TYR A 125 3.38 22.78 13.41
CA TYR A 125 4.20 22.14 12.41
C TYR A 125 3.49 20.84 12.02
N THR A 126 2.84 20.89 10.87
CA THR A 126 2.53 19.74 10.02
C THR A 126 3.81 19.07 9.49
N ALA A 127 4.87 19.01 10.30
CA ALA A 127 6.08 18.25 10.01
C ALA A 127 5.79 16.79 10.40
N GLY A 128 6.05 15.87 9.47
CA GLY A 128 5.59 14.49 9.50
C GLY A 128 6.05 13.76 10.75
N ARG A 129 5.14 13.62 11.72
CA ARG A 129 5.24 12.59 12.75
C ARG A 129 5.39 11.25 12.04
N VAL A 130 6.24 10.37 12.57
CA VAL A 130 6.33 9.01 12.03
C VAL A 130 4.94 8.40 11.98
N SER A 131 4.51 8.10 10.76
CA SER A 131 3.13 7.79 10.49
C SER A 131 2.93 6.30 10.44
N GLY A 132 2.13 5.77 11.36
CA GLY A 132 1.52 4.46 11.21
C GLY A 132 0.59 4.45 9.99
N VAL A 133 0.47 3.29 9.36
CA VAL A 133 -0.25 3.08 8.11
C VAL A 133 -1.61 2.42 8.34
N ILE A 134 -1.69 1.43 9.24
CA ILE A 134 -2.90 0.70 9.60
C ILE A 134 -3.77 1.56 10.53
N ASN A 135 -3.15 2.20 11.52
CA ASN A 135 -3.88 2.96 12.55
C ASN A 135 -4.54 4.25 12.02
N GLN A 136 -4.21 4.67 10.80
CA GLN A 136 -4.77 5.86 10.17
C GLN A 136 -5.94 5.60 9.22
N SER A 137 -6.19 4.34 8.84
CA SER A 137 -7.32 4.02 7.95
C SER A 137 -8.65 4.03 8.73
N PRO A 138 -9.59 4.93 8.43
CA PRO A 138 -10.85 5.03 9.17
C PRO A 138 -11.84 3.90 8.86
N ASP A 139 -11.63 3.12 7.78
CA ASP A 139 -12.56 2.06 7.37
C ASP A 139 -12.04 0.63 7.65
N SER A 140 -12.60 0.04 8.70
CA SER A 140 -12.37 -1.36 9.08
C SER A 140 -12.76 -2.39 8.01
N ALA A 141 -13.73 -2.08 7.13
CA ALA A 141 -14.14 -2.98 6.06
C ALA A 141 -13.10 -3.02 4.93
N ALA A 142 -12.51 -1.86 4.60
CA ALA A 142 -11.41 -1.75 3.64
C ALA A 142 -10.17 -2.50 4.13
N LEU A 143 -9.80 -2.37 5.41
CA LEU A 143 -8.70 -3.14 6.02
C LEU A 143 -8.98 -4.65 6.01
N TYR A 144 -10.21 -5.08 6.34
CA TYR A 144 -10.58 -6.49 6.31
C TYR A 144 -10.55 -7.07 4.88
N ARG A 145 -10.90 -6.28 3.87
CA ARG A 145 -10.77 -6.67 2.46
C ARG A 145 -9.30 -6.87 2.11
N LEU A 146 -8.43 -5.91 2.41
CA LEU A 146 -7.00 -5.99 2.13
C LEU A 146 -6.42 -7.27 2.75
N LYS A 147 -6.70 -7.51 4.04
CA LYS A 147 -6.26 -8.72 4.75
C LYS A 147 -6.65 -10.03 4.05
N ASN A 148 -7.87 -10.12 3.54
CA ASN A 148 -8.35 -11.34 2.87
C ASN A 148 -7.89 -11.45 1.42
N ALA A 149 -7.70 -10.32 0.74
CA ALA A 149 -7.37 -10.27 -0.67
C ALA A 149 -5.86 -10.28 -0.94
N ASP A 150 -5.05 -9.89 0.04
CA ASP A 150 -3.59 -9.82 -0.03
C ASP A 150 -2.96 -9.98 1.37
N GLU A 151 -2.91 -11.21 1.86
CA GLU A 151 -2.39 -11.53 3.20
C GLU A 151 -0.90 -11.15 3.37
N ASN A 152 -0.12 -11.22 2.29
CA ASN A 152 1.30 -10.86 2.32
C ASN A 152 1.47 -9.36 2.57
N LEU A 153 0.81 -8.51 1.78
CA LEU A 153 0.86 -7.06 1.96
C LEU A 153 0.30 -6.65 3.32
N TRP A 154 -0.74 -7.33 3.82
CA TRP A 154 -1.25 -7.12 5.17
C TRP A 154 -0.19 -7.40 6.24
N ASN A 155 0.53 -8.52 6.14
CA ASN A 155 1.59 -8.85 7.11
C ASN A 155 2.74 -7.84 7.04
N GLU A 156 3.12 -7.39 5.84
CA GLU A 156 4.14 -6.34 5.67
C GLU A 156 3.72 -5.03 6.36
N LEU A 157 2.44 -4.64 6.27
CA LEU A 157 1.90 -3.49 6.98
C LEU A 157 1.94 -3.65 8.50
N VAL A 158 1.62 -4.84 9.01
CA VAL A 158 1.67 -5.12 10.46
C VAL A 158 3.11 -5.08 10.97
N GLU A 159 4.04 -5.73 10.28
CA GLU A 159 5.46 -5.70 10.63
C GLU A 159 6.03 -4.27 10.60
N TYR A 160 5.53 -3.44 9.68
CA TYR A 160 5.92 -2.02 9.58
C TYR A 160 5.43 -1.21 10.78
N GLU A 161 4.18 -1.42 11.22
CA GLU A 161 3.64 -0.78 12.44
C GLU A 161 4.39 -1.23 13.68
N GLU A 162 4.64 -2.54 13.83
CA GLU A 162 5.43 -3.07 14.94
C GLU A 162 6.83 -2.44 14.97
N LEU A 163 7.46 -2.20 13.82
CA LEU A 163 8.75 -1.51 13.77
C LEU A 163 8.66 -0.07 14.29
N ILE A 164 7.62 0.67 13.92
CA ILE A 164 7.39 2.04 14.41
C ILE A 164 7.17 2.04 15.92
N GLU A 165 6.33 1.14 16.44
CA GLU A 165 6.06 1.02 17.88
C GLU A 165 7.33 0.65 18.65
N ASN A 166 8.09 -0.34 18.18
CA ASN A 166 9.36 -0.72 18.81
C ASN A 166 10.38 0.43 18.84
N LEU A 167 10.42 1.26 17.79
CA LEU A 167 11.29 2.44 17.74
C LEU A 167 10.83 3.55 18.68
N ALA A 168 9.52 3.70 18.86
CA ALA A 168 8.97 4.62 19.85
C ALA A 168 9.36 4.16 21.27
N ASP A 169 9.12 2.89 21.60
CA ASP A 169 9.45 2.30 22.91
C ASP A 169 10.96 2.40 23.23
N LEU A 170 11.82 2.19 22.23
CA LEU A 170 13.27 2.36 22.40
C LEU A 170 13.65 3.82 22.68
N GLY A 171 12.97 4.78 22.05
CA GLY A 171 13.17 6.20 22.31
C GLY A 171 12.75 6.58 23.73
N ASP A 172 11.63 6.05 24.20
CA ASP A 172 11.15 6.24 25.57
C ASP A 172 12.15 5.63 26.58
N GLU A 173 12.62 4.41 26.33
CA GLU A 173 13.64 3.76 27.17
C GLU A 173 14.93 4.57 27.22
N ALA A 174 15.39 5.11 26.08
CA ALA A 174 16.56 5.98 26.04
C ALA A 174 16.31 7.27 26.84
N ALA A 175 15.16 7.92 26.63
CA ALA A 175 14.80 9.15 27.34
C ALA A 175 14.73 8.94 28.86
N GLU A 176 14.17 7.83 29.33
CA GLU A 176 14.12 7.46 30.75
C GLU A 176 15.51 7.28 31.37
N LYS A 177 16.46 6.69 30.64
CA LYS A 177 17.84 6.51 31.10
C LYS A 177 18.62 7.83 31.15
N ILE A 178 18.43 8.68 30.15
CA ILE A 178 19.20 9.93 29.98
C ILE A 178 18.72 11.02 30.94
N ARG A 179 17.40 11.12 31.14
CA ARG A 179 16.74 12.20 31.87
C ARG A 179 17.32 12.47 33.26
N PRO A 180 17.55 11.47 34.14
CA PRO A 180 18.09 11.74 35.47
C PRO A 180 19.45 12.43 35.41
N ARG A 181 20.30 12.03 34.44
CA ARG A 181 21.66 12.53 34.34
C ARG A 181 21.73 13.93 33.73
N ILE A 182 20.92 14.21 32.71
CA ILE A 182 20.77 15.58 32.19
C ILE A 182 20.21 16.52 33.28
N LYS A 183 19.21 16.06 34.04
CA LYS A 183 18.65 16.86 35.13
C LYS A 183 19.69 17.18 36.20
N GLU A 184 20.46 16.19 36.64
CA GLU A 184 21.53 16.38 37.63
C GLU A 184 22.57 17.37 37.11
N PHE A 185 23.01 17.24 35.85
CA PHE A 185 23.96 18.16 35.24
C PHE A 185 23.45 19.62 35.19
N VAL A 186 22.19 19.82 34.77
CA VAL A 186 21.55 21.15 34.75
C VAL A 186 21.47 21.78 36.15
N GLU A 187 21.18 20.96 37.17
CA GLU A 187 21.10 21.41 38.55
C GLU A 187 22.49 21.73 39.14
N GLU A 188 23.51 20.90 38.88
CA GLU A 188 24.89 21.05 39.38
C GLU A 188 25.61 22.26 38.78
N GLU A 189 25.46 22.47 37.47
CA GLU A 189 26.08 23.59 36.74
C GLU A 189 25.22 24.88 36.79
N GLU A 190 24.11 24.86 37.54
CA GLU A 190 23.15 25.96 37.67
C GLU A 190 22.69 26.55 36.31
N ILE A 191 22.51 25.69 35.30
CA ILE A 191 22.20 26.12 33.93
C ILE A 191 20.79 26.73 33.89
N LYS A 192 20.70 27.95 33.37
CA LYS A 192 19.46 28.71 33.20
C LYS A 192 19.22 29.05 31.74
N ASP A 193 17.95 29.13 31.37
CA ASP A 193 17.53 29.71 30.10
C ASP A 193 17.73 31.25 30.10
N PRO A 194 17.53 31.93 28.96
CA PRO A 194 17.66 33.40 28.87
C PRO A 194 16.70 34.19 29.77
N ARG A 195 15.66 33.54 30.32
CA ARG A 195 14.70 34.14 31.28
C ARG A 195 15.15 33.96 32.72
N GLY A 196 16.22 33.20 32.98
CA GLY A 196 16.72 32.88 34.31
C GLY A 196 16.00 31.70 34.97
N GLU A 197 15.19 30.95 34.21
CA GLU A 197 14.46 29.76 34.65
C GLU A 197 15.26 28.48 34.32
N TYR A 198 14.93 27.37 34.97
CA TYR A 198 15.53 26.09 34.58
C TYR A 198 14.94 25.65 33.24
N PRO A 199 15.78 25.19 32.28
CA PRO A 199 15.30 24.74 30.99
C PRO A 199 14.41 23.50 31.12
N ASP A 200 13.53 23.31 30.15
CA ASP A 200 12.71 22.11 30.06
C ASP A 200 13.58 20.88 29.77
N ILE A 201 13.70 20.02 30.78
CA ILE A 201 14.51 18.78 30.73
C ILE A 201 13.98 17.84 29.64
N ASP A 202 12.67 17.78 29.43
CA ASP A 202 12.06 16.93 28.42
C ASP A 202 12.56 17.28 27.01
N THR A 203 12.59 18.58 26.71
CA THR A 203 13.07 19.06 25.42
C THR A 203 14.58 18.87 25.24
N LEU A 204 15.39 19.02 26.30
CA LEU A 204 16.83 18.75 26.26
C LEU A 204 17.12 17.24 26.05
N VAL A 205 16.38 16.37 26.73
CA VAL A 205 16.47 14.91 26.56
C VAL A 205 16.10 14.52 25.14
N TYR A 206 15.03 15.07 24.59
CA TYR A 206 14.63 14.83 23.21
C TYR A 206 15.74 15.23 22.22
N GLY A 207 16.31 16.44 22.38
CA GLY A 207 17.43 16.90 21.55
C GLY A 207 18.64 15.97 21.65
N ALA A 208 18.92 15.45 22.85
CA ALA A 208 20.08 14.59 23.10
C ALA A 208 19.90 13.19 22.49
N VAL A 209 18.71 12.61 22.59
CA VAL A 209 18.34 11.36 21.91
C VAL A 209 18.42 11.52 20.40
N LYS A 210 17.91 12.65 19.86
CA LYS A 210 17.96 12.95 18.44
C LYS A 210 19.33 13.35 17.91
N ARG A 211 20.27 13.67 18.79
CA ARG A 211 21.55 14.29 18.42
C ARG A 211 21.32 15.53 17.55
N SER A 212 20.32 16.34 17.92
CA SER A 212 19.95 17.54 17.18
C SER A 212 21.17 18.44 17.05
N ASN A 213 21.55 18.76 15.82
CA ASN A 213 22.71 19.61 15.56
C ASN A 213 22.47 21.03 16.09
N GLU A 214 21.24 21.54 16.02
CA GLU A 214 20.87 22.88 16.48
C GLU A 214 19.40 22.90 16.92
N PHE A 215 19.08 23.63 17.98
CA PHE A 215 17.75 24.23 18.08
C PHE A 215 17.74 25.51 17.22
N GLY A 216 16.63 25.83 16.56
CA GLY A 216 16.56 27.09 15.79
C GLY A 216 16.76 28.31 16.71
N GLU A 217 17.33 29.40 16.19
CA GLU A 217 17.61 30.65 16.94
C GLU A 217 16.38 31.24 17.66
N ASN A 218 15.17 30.87 17.23
CA ASN A 218 13.92 31.29 17.86
C ASN A 218 13.49 30.41 19.05
N SER A 219 14.22 29.34 19.36
CA SER A 219 13.96 28.45 20.48
C SER A 219 14.44 29.06 21.79
N GLU A 220 13.66 28.89 22.85
CA GLU A 220 14.01 29.31 24.21
C GLU A 220 15.24 28.57 24.75
N LEU A 221 15.59 27.45 24.12
CA LEU A 221 16.72 26.58 24.47
C LEU A 221 17.94 26.78 23.57
N TYR A 222 17.89 27.71 22.60
CA TYR A 222 18.99 27.93 21.65
C TYR A 222 20.34 28.14 22.35
N GLU A 223 20.42 29.14 23.24
CA GLU A 223 21.68 29.48 23.93
C GLU A 223 22.16 28.36 24.86
N VAL A 224 21.22 27.65 25.50
CA VAL A 224 21.54 26.49 26.36
C VAL A 224 22.12 25.34 25.54
N TRP A 225 21.53 25.05 24.39
CA TRP A 225 22.00 23.98 23.51
C TRP A 225 23.30 24.33 22.80
N GLU A 226 23.47 25.58 22.37
CA GLU A 226 24.73 26.04 21.77
C GLU A 226 25.90 25.90 22.77
N SER A 227 25.62 26.14 24.06
CA SER A 227 26.64 26.11 25.11
C SER A 227 26.93 24.72 25.68
N TYR A 228 25.93 23.84 25.73
CA TYR A 228 25.99 22.56 26.47
C TYR A 228 25.48 21.33 25.67
N GLY A 229 25.12 21.51 24.40
CA GLY A 229 24.53 20.46 23.56
C GLY A 229 25.44 19.24 23.37
N ASP A 230 26.75 19.47 23.26
CA ASP A 230 27.75 18.41 23.15
C ASP A 230 27.82 17.57 24.44
N GLU A 231 27.77 18.21 25.61
CA GLU A 231 27.75 17.55 26.92
C GLU A 231 26.47 16.75 27.12
N PHE A 232 25.31 17.26 26.70
CA PHE A 232 24.05 16.52 26.72
C PHE A 232 24.11 15.30 25.79
N CYS A 233 24.66 15.44 24.58
CA CYS A 233 24.83 14.34 23.65
C CYS A 233 25.84 13.30 24.15
N GLN A 234 26.92 13.73 24.82
CA GLN A 234 27.88 12.83 25.44
C GLN A 234 27.22 12.04 26.58
N THR A 235 26.49 12.73 27.46
CA THR A 235 25.72 12.11 28.55
C THR A 235 24.75 11.07 27.99
N ALA A 236 24.05 11.41 26.90
CA ALA A 236 23.13 10.50 26.24
C ALA A 236 23.80 9.20 25.76
N ARG A 237 25.00 9.31 25.17
CA ARG A 237 25.79 8.15 24.73
C ARG A 237 26.29 7.30 25.89
N GLU A 238 26.66 7.92 27.00
CA GLU A 238 27.15 7.22 28.20
C GLU A 238 26.04 6.42 28.88
N GLU A 239 24.85 7.00 29.00
CA GLU A 239 23.72 6.39 29.73
C GLU A 239 22.87 5.44 28.87
N ALA A 240 22.67 5.75 27.58
CA ALA A 240 21.75 5.02 26.70
C ALA A 240 22.37 4.66 25.33
N GLY A 241 23.70 4.57 25.24
CA GLY A 241 24.38 4.35 23.96
C GLY A 241 23.92 3.10 23.19
N ILE A 242 23.51 2.03 23.89
CA ILE A 242 22.99 0.81 23.25
C ILE A 242 21.62 1.07 22.61
N GLU A 243 20.73 1.78 23.29
CA GLU A 243 19.40 2.14 22.80
C GLU A 243 19.52 3.11 21.62
N LEU A 244 20.39 4.12 21.72
CA LEU A 244 20.64 5.07 20.64
C LEU A 244 21.17 4.37 19.37
N GLU A 245 22.07 3.39 19.51
CA GLU A 245 22.55 2.59 18.36
C GLU A 245 21.44 1.71 17.76
N LYS A 246 20.51 1.22 18.57
CA LYS A 246 19.34 0.48 18.07
C LYS A 246 18.36 1.41 17.35
N ILE A 247 18.14 2.61 17.86
CA ILE A 247 17.30 3.63 17.22
C ILE A 247 17.88 4.00 15.86
N GLU A 248 19.18 4.33 15.78
CA GLU A 248 19.83 4.71 14.52
C GLU A 248 19.70 3.61 13.45
N ARG A 249 19.97 2.35 13.81
CA ARG A 249 19.78 1.21 12.90
C ARG A 249 18.31 0.96 12.57
N GLY A 250 17.42 1.17 13.53
CA GLY A 250 15.99 1.02 13.35
C GLY A 250 15.41 2.07 12.41
N GLU A 251 15.87 3.32 12.48
CA GLU A 251 15.49 4.39 11.56
C GLU A 251 15.94 4.08 10.11
N GLU A 252 17.18 3.58 9.93
CA GLU A 252 17.64 3.11 8.61
C GLU A 252 16.78 1.95 8.08
N ASN A 253 16.46 0.99 8.96
CA ASN A 253 15.58 -0.13 8.61
C ASN A 253 14.17 0.35 8.26
N LEU A 254 13.62 1.33 9.00
CA LEU A 254 12.32 1.93 8.73
C LEU A 254 12.27 2.54 7.33
N VAL A 255 13.31 3.27 6.91
CA VAL A 255 13.38 3.86 5.58
C VAL A 255 13.43 2.80 4.49
N ASN A 256 14.24 1.77 4.66
CA ASN A 256 14.33 0.67 3.69
C ASN A 256 12.98 -0.05 3.57
N ARG A 257 12.36 -0.39 4.70
CA ARG A 257 11.01 -0.98 4.73
C ARG A 257 9.95 -0.06 4.13
N SER A 258 10.05 1.25 4.34
CA SER A 258 9.13 2.24 3.74
C SER A 258 9.23 2.23 2.23
N LYS A 259 10.44 2.09 1.66
CA LYS A 259 10.65 2.02 0.20
C LYS A 259 10.06 0.75 -0.40
N ASP A 260 10.33 -0.39 0.23
CA ASP A 260 9.82 -1.70 -0.21
C ASP A 260 8.29 -1.72 -0.16
N LEU A 261 7.72 -1.27 0.96
CA LEU A 261 6.27 -1.20 1.17
C LEU A 261 5.61 -0.21 0.20
N LEU A 262 6.23 0.95 -0.06
CA LEU A 262 5.75 1.93 -1.03
C LEU A 262 5.63 1.33 -2.44
N GLU A 263 6.60 0.51 -2.87
CA GLU A 263 6.53 -0.20 -4.15
C GLU A 263 5.36 -1.20 -4.16
N ALA A 264 5.24 -2.03 -3.13
CA ALA A 264 4.17 -3.02 -3.00
C ALA A 264 2.77 -2.39 -3.01
N LEU A 265 2.58 -1.30 -2.26
CA LEU A 265 1.33 -0.54 -2.20
C LEU A 265 0.95 0.08 -3.55
N ARG A 266 1.93 0.67 -4.25
CA ARG A 266 1.72 1.26 -5.59
C ARG A 266 1.37 0.19 -6.61
N ASP A 267 2.04 -0.95 -6.58
CA ASP A 267 1.76 -2.08 -7.46
C ASP A 267 0.35 -2.64 -7.21
N ARG A 268 -0.04 -2.79 -5.93
CA ARG A 268 -1.39 -3.17 -5.54
C ARG A 268 -2.43 -2.17 -6.07
N LYS A 269 -2.22 -0.87 -5.87
CA LYS A 269 -3.09 0.20 -6.38
C LYS A 269 -3.24 0.12 -7.91
N VAL A 270 -2.14 -0.03 -8.64
CA VAL A 270 -2.16 -0.15 -10.11
C VAL A 270 -2.89 -1.42 -10.56
N SER A 271 -2.69 -2.54 -9.86
CA SER A 271 -3.35 -3.81 -10.15
C SER A 271 -4.87 -3.69 -9.99
N LEU A 272 -5.34 -3.19 -8.84
CA LEU A 272 -6.76 -2.99 -8.56
C LEU A 272 -7.42 -2.03 -9.56
N ARG A 273 -6.77 -0.92 -9.89
CA ARG A 273 -7.29 0.02 -10.90
C ARG A 273 -7.48 -0.64 -12.25
N ARG A 274 -6.54 -1.50 -12.65
CA ARG A 274 -6.58 -2.22 -13.93
C ARG A 274 -7.66 -3.32 -13.91
N GLU A 275 -7.78 -4.06 -12.83
CA GLU A 275 -8.72 -5.19 -12.69
C GLU A 275 -10.19 -4.72 -12.70
N TYR A 276 -10.47 -3.62 -11.99
CA TYR A 276 -11.82 -3.07 -11.80
C TYR A 276 -12.15 -1.89 -12.73
N GLY A 277 -11.20 -1.47 -13.58
CA GLY A 277 -11.39 -0.34 -14.49
C GLY A 277 -11.71 0.96 -13.76
N ILE A 278 -11.00 1.23 -12.67
CA ILE A 278 -11.18 2.43 -11.84
C ILE A 278 -10.34 3.57 -12.43
N SER A 279 -11.02 4.63 -12.86
CA SER A 279 -10.39 5.84 -13.38
C SER A 279 -9.84 6.73 -12.26
N GLN A 280 -8.92 7.65 -12.58
CA GLN A 280 -8.42 8.62 -11.59
C GLN A 280 -9.56 9.48 -11.04
N ARG A 281 -10.46 9.93 -11.92
CA ARG A 281 -11.62 10.74 -11.55
C ARG A 281 -12.51 10.07 -10.51
N GLU A 282 -12.71 8.75 -10.59
CA GLU A 282 -13.51 8.02 -9.60
C GLU A 282 -12.83 7.98 -8.22
N LEU A 283 -11.51 7.95 -8.17
CA LEU A 283 -10.75 8.06 -6.92
C LEU A 283 -10.86 9.48 -6.36
N ASP A 284 -10.67 10.50 -7.20
CA ASP A 284 -10.75 11.90 -6.78
C ASP A 284 -12.16 12.25 -6.25
N GLU A 285 -13.22 11.71 -6.86
CA GLU A 285 -14.61 11.89 -6.39
C GLU A 285 -14.86 11.20 -5.03
N ALA A 286 -14.26 10.03 -4.80
CA ALA A 286 -14.38 9.29 -3.54
C ALA A 286 -13.59 9.94 -2.40
N ASP A 287 -12.40 10.47 -2.67
CA ASP A 287 -11.55 11.18 -1.71
C ASP A 287 -12.22 12.47 -1.19
N ILE A 288 -12.86 13.23 -2.09
CA ILE A 288 -13.67 14.40 -1.71
C ILE A 288 -14.89 13.99 -0.87
N ALA A 289 -15.52 12.87 -1.18
CA ALA A 289 -16.67 12.38 -0.41
C ALA A 289 -16.28 11.91 1.00
N GLY A 290 -15.14 11.23 1.13
CA GLY A 290 -14.59 10.76 2.41
C GLY A 290 -14.14 11.91 3.32
N SER A 291 -13.46 12.91 2.76
CA SER A 291 -13.01 14.09 3.52
C SER A 291 -14.15 14.94 4.09
N ILE A 292 -15.32 14.98 3.43
CA ILE A 292 -16.51 15.67 3.95
C ILE A 292 -17.15 14.91 5.13
N GLN A 293 -17.09 13.57 5.15
CA GLN A 293 -17.66 12.76 6.24
C GLN A 293 -16.81 12.77 7.52
N LEU A 294 -15.48 12.96 7.40
CA LEU A 294 -14.59 13.06 8.56
C LEU A 294 -14.66 14.42 9.29
N GLN A 295 -15.26 15.44 8.67
CA GLN A 295 -15.44 16.77 9.26
C GLN A 295 -16.83 16.99 9.92
N SER A 296 -17.73 16.00 9.86
CA SER A 296 -19.09 16.05 10.41
C SER A 296 -19.26 15.19 11.65
#